data_AF-A0A7X2TLL3-F1
#
_entry.id   AF-A0A7X2TLL3-F1
#
_cell.length_a   1.000
_cell.length_b   1.000
_cell.length_c   1.000
_cell.angle_alpha   90.00
_cell.angle_beta   90.00
_cell.angle_gamma   90.00
#
_symmetry.space_group_name_H-M   'P 1'
#
loop_
_entity.id
_entity.type
_entity.pdbx_description
1 polymer ?
#
loop_
_entity_poly.entity_id
_entity_poly.type
_entity_poly.pdbx_seq_one_letter_code
_entity_poly.pdbx_strand_id
1 'polypeptide(L)'
;MNDKPNLKSQEKALKLNLEDFLILSNGTDKEGDPLSAGSIHIWKQSEGQNEAIRNYELPGAIYEILIRDRFLQVNMDFQQKSRHGLALAKIAMKKYDKLTNTQEDFKSAVYSFSMVLFPLEVYGRLSLVMVNPVLWVGGENPEDKSVQRLSLLFEKENCQFVTNESIDVSNVRAGIEREMKQQYEQEQELAWRQQEQQKEVHVEAERAAANAMILDLTGLEQTNDHVTQQQDSLSRLRFSEDDNTVEPESNREDVYEE
;
A
#
# COMPACT_ATOMS: atom_id res chain seq x y z
N MET A 1 63.41 -26.73 8.94
CA MET A 1 63.14 -25.53 8.13
C MET A 1 61.99 -25.83 7.20
N ASN A 2 61.11 -24.84 7.04
CA ASN A 2 59.93 -24.75 6.17
C ASN A 2 58.59 -25.27 6.75
N ASP A 3 58.16 -24.60 7.82
CA ASP A 3 56.73 -24.35 8.05
C ASP A 3 56.21 -23.45 6.93
N LYS A 4 55.39 -23.99 6.03
CA LYS A 4 54.51 -23.17 5.19
C LYS A 4 53.27 -22.84 6.04
N PRO A 5 52.96 -21.57 6.33
CA PRO A 5 51.71 -21.22 6.96
C PRO A 5 50.58 -21.59 5.99
N ASN A 6 49.70 -22.46 6.46
CA ASN A 6 48.49 -22.89 5.78
C ASN A 6 47.60 -21.64 5.67
N LEU A 7 47.57 -20.99 4.49
CA LEU A 7 46.59 -19.97 4.16
C LEU A 7 45.21 -20.65 4.09
N LYS A 8 44.62 -20.95 5.25
CA LYS A 8 43.17 -20.86 5.38
C LYS A 8 42.87 -19.38 5.25
N SER A 9 42.55 -18.95 4.03
CA SER A 9 41.97 -17.65 3.77
C SER A 9 40.87 -17.45 4.79
N GLN A 10 41.09 -16.54 5.73
CA GLN A 10 40.02 -15.93 6.49
C GLN A 10 39.19 -15.15 5.46
N GLU A 11 38.31 -15.85 4.73
CA GLU A 11 37.22 -15.17 4.04
C GLU A 11 36.44 -14.46 5.15
N LYS A 12 36.60 -13.14 5.19
CA LYS A 12 35.82 -12.27 6.07
C LYS A 12 34.35 -12.65 5.87
N ALA A 13 33.67 -12.97 6.97
CA ALA A 13 32.23 -13.19 6.95
C ALA A 13 31.56 -12.02 6.22
N LEU A 14 30.88 -12.32 5.13
CA LEU A 14 30.14 -11.33 4.35
C LEU A 14 29.00 -10.83 5.25
N LYS A 15 29.08 -9.57 5.68
CA LYS A 15 27.99 -8.91 6.39
C LYS A 15 27.11 -8.24 5.35
N LEU A 16 25.96 -8.84 5.07
CA LEU A 16 24.90 -8.26 4.25
C LEU A 16 23.73 -7.93 5.17
N ASN A 17 23.16 -6.73 5.02
CA ASN A 17 21.86 -6.40 5.57
C ASN A 17 20.76 -6.64 4.51
N LEU A 18 19.51 -6.33 4.86
CA LEU A 18 18.37 -6.50 3.95
C LEU A 18 18.45 -5.54 2.75
N GLU A 19 18.89 -4.30 2.97
CA GLU A 19 19.09 -3.31 1.92
C GLU A 19 20.12 -3.79 0.88
N ASP A 20 21.25 -4.33 1.33
CA ASP A 20 22.27 -4.93 0.48
C ASP A 20 21.67 -6.07 -0.35
N PHE A 21 20.87 -6.95 0.27
CA PHE A 21 20.19 -8.02 -0.46
C PHE A 21 19.25 -7.47 -1.54
N LEU A 22 18.43 -6.47 -1.22
CA LEU A 22 17.50 -5.87 -2.17
C LEU A 22 18.24 -5.21 -3.34
N ILE A 23 19.36 -4.52 -3.08
CA ILE A 23 20.23 -3.94 -4.11
C ILE A 23 20.81 -5.02 -5.01
N LEU A 24 21.31 -6.10 -4.42
CA LEU A 24 21.89 -7.21 -5.16
C LEU A 24 20.83 -8.01 -5.92
N SER A 25 19.57 -7.94 -5.52
CA SER A 25 18.51 -8.77 -6.09
C SER A 25 17.65 -8.09 -7.15
N ASN A 26 17.39 -6.78 -7.00
CA ASN A 26 16.36 -6.09 -7.76
C ASN A 26 16.88 -5.48 -9.06
N GLY A 27 16.19 -5.74 -10.17
CA GLY A 27 16.46 -5.10 -11.46
C GLY A 27 17.54 -5.82 -12.28
N THR A 28 18.30 -5.02 -13.03
CA THR A 28 19.31 -5.49 -13.99
C THR A 28 20.66 -4.86 -13.76
N ASP A 29 21.70 -5.51 -14.26
CA ASP A 29 23.02 -4.91 -14.41
C ASP A 29 23.07 -3.86 -15.54
N LYS A 30 24.28 -3.38 -15.84
CA LYS A 30 24.54 -2.39 -16.89
C LYS A 30 24.28 -2.90 -18.31
N GLU A 31 24.27 -4.22 -18.50
CA GLU A 31 24.03 -4.87 -19.80
C GLU A 31 22.54 -5.22 -19.99
N GLY A 32 21.72 -5.00 -18.96
CA GLY A 32 20.29 -5.29 -18.98
C GLY A 32 20.00 -6.77 -18.68
N ASP A 33 20.92 -7.45 -18.00
CA ASP A 33 20.73 -8.81 -17.53
C ASP A 33 20.29 -8.84 -16.05
N PRO A 34 19.45 -9.80 -15.64
CA PRO A 34 18.89 -9.82 -14.29
C PRO A 34 19.96 -9.97 -13.21
N LEU A 35 19.82 -9.23 -12.11
CA LEU A 35 20.73 -9.36 -10.96
C LEU A 35 20.50 -10.63 -10.13
N SER A 36 19.30 -11.22 -10.23
CA SER A 36 18.95 -12.48 -9.58
C SER A 36 18.57 -13.55 -10.58
N ALA A 37 18.78 -14.79 -10.18
CA ALA A 37 18.06 -15.92 -10.75
C ALA A 37 17.05 -16.46 -9.75
N GLY A 38 16.02 -17.11 -10.28
CA GLY A 38 14.94 -17.62 -9.47
C GLY A 38 14.33 -18.87 -10.07
N SER A 39 13.75 -19.67 -9.17
CA SER A 39 13.09 -20.93 -9.50
C SER A 39 11.83 -21.09 -8.68
N ILE A 40 10.85 -21.77 -9.27
CA ILE A 40 9.61 -22.18 -8.62
C ILE A 40 9.64 -23.69 -8.46
N HIS A 41 9.32 -24.15 -7.26
CA HIS A 41 9.22 -25.56 -6.92
C HIS A 41 7.83 -25.85 -6.37
N ILE A 42 7.27 -26.97 -6.79
CA ILE A 42 6.00 -27.48 -6.26
C ILE A 42 6.32 -28.80 -5.57
N TRP A 43 5.99 -28.88 -4.29
CA TRP A 43 6.28 -30.03 -3.43
C TRP A 43 5.01 -30.77 -3.06
N LYS A 44 5.14 -32.08 -2.90
CA LYS A 44 4.20 -32.94 -2.20
C LYS A 44 4.86 -33.36 -0.90
N GLN A 45 4.28 -32.96 0.22
CA GLN A 45 4.68 -33.40 1.56
C GLN A 45 3.69 -34.44 2.02
N SER A 46 4.15 -35.59 2.48
CA SER A 46 3.34 -36.66 3.07
C SER A 46 4.07 -37.25 4.26
N GLU A 47 3.39 -38.02 5.11
CA GLU A 47 4.04 -38.64 6.27
C GLU A 47 5.31 -39.40 5.83
N GLY A 48 6.48 -38.89 6.26
CA GLY A 48 7.78 -39.49 6.00
C GLY A 48 8.38 -39.27 4.60
N GLN A 49 7.72 -38.54 3.68
CA GLN A 49 8.23 -38.30 2.33
C GLN A 49 7.92 -36.88 1.81
N ASN A 50 8.97 -36.20 1.36
CA ASN A 50 8.87 -34.94 0.61
C ASN A 50 9.34 -35.18 -0.83
N GLU A 51 8.44 -35.04 -1.79
CA GLU A 51 8.73 -35.24 -3.20
C GLU A 51 8.63 -33.90 -3.95
N ALA A 52 9.69 -33.53 -4.66
CA ALA A 52 9.64 -32.44 -5.61
C ALA A 52 8.82 -32.88 -6.83
N ILE A 53 7.62 -32.33 -6.99
CA ILE A 53 6.75 -32.68 -8.12
C ILE A 53 7.34 -32.10 -9.40
N ARG A 54 7.75 -30.84 -9.36
CA ARG A 54 8.38 -30.12 -10.48
C ARG A 54 9.20 -28.93 -9.98
N ASN A 55 10.26 -28.64 -10.72
CA ASN A 55 11.09 -27.46 -10.58
C ASN A 55 11.04 -26.69 -11.91
N TYR A 56 10.86 -25.38 -11.82
CA TYR A 56 10.80 -24.47 -12.97
C TYR A 56 11.81 -23.36 -12.76
N GLU A 57 12.88 -23.36 -13.53
CA GLU A 57 13.79 -22.22 -13.59
C GLU A 57 13.14 -21.10 -14.40
N LEU A 58 13.37 -19.85 -13.99
CA LEU A 58 12.76 -18.67 -14.61
C LEU A 58 13.83 -17.85 -15.34
N PRO A 59 14.32 -18.31 -16.50
CA PRO A 59 15.42 -17.66 -17.20
C PRO A 59 15.03 -16.26 -17.68
N GLY A 60 15.91 -15.29 -17.43
CA GLY A 60 15.76 -13.91 -17.90
C GLY A 60 14.60 -13.13 -17.26
N ALA A 61 14.02 -13.62 -16.17
CA ALA A 61 13.09 -12.86 -15.35
C ALA A 61 13.85 -11.77 -14.59
N ILE A 62 13.34 -10.55 -14.63
CA ILE A 62 13.86 -9.42 -13.86
C ILE A 62 13.03 -9.32 -12.58
N TYR A 63 13.68 -9.36 -11.43
CA TYR A 63 13.00 -9.40 -10.14
C TYR A 63 12.93 -8.02 -9.51
N GLU A 64 11.81 -7.72 -8.87
CA GLU A 64 11.66 -6.57 -7.98
C GLU A 64 10.95 -7.05 -6.71
N ILE A 65 11.67 -6.98 -5.59
CA ILE A 65 11.21 -7.36 -4.27
C ILE A 65 10.79 -6.09 -3.53
N LEU A 66 9.54 -6.07 -3.09
CA LEU A 66 8.93 -4.98 -2.34
C LEU A 66 8.45 -5.50 -0.99
N ILE A 67 8.82 -4.82 0.07
CA ILE A 67 8.41 -5.16 1.44
C ILE A 67 7.26 -4.23 1.83
N ARG A 68 6.12 -4.81 2.22
CA ARG A 68 4.87 -4.09 2.50
C ARG A 68 4.25 -4.60 3.80
N ASP A 69 4.26 -3.83 4.88
CA ASP A 69 3.68 -4.22 6.19
C ASP A 69 3.92 -5.71 6.54
N ARG A 70 2.90 -6.58 6.43
CA ARG A 70 2.98 -8.02 6.73
C ARG A 70 3.35 -8.92 5.55
N PHE A 71 3.52 -8.35 4.37
CA PHE A 71 3.74 -9.06 3.12
C PHE A 71 5.09 -8.74 2.47
N LEU A 72 5.54 -9.69 1.68
CA LEU A 72 6.64 -9.56 0.73
C LEU A 72 6.07 -9.79 -0.66
N GLN A 73 6.19 -8.79 -1.53
CA GLN A 73 5.77 -8.86 -2.93
C GLN A 73 7.00 -9.07 -3.80
N VAL A 74 6.93 -10.05 -4.70
CA VAL A 74 7.93 -10.25 -5.75
C VAL A 74 7.28 -10.06 -7.10
N ASN A 75 7.71 -9.02 -7.79
CA ASN A 75 7.38 -8.80 -9.19
C ASN A 75 8.44 -9.47 -10.04
N MET A 76 7.99 -10.21 -11.03
CA MET A 76 8.83 -10.83 -12.06
C MET A 76 8.43 -10.25 -13.41
N ASP A 77 9.34 -9.50 -13.99
CA ASP A 77 9.20 -8.88 -15.29
C ASP A 77 9.86 -9.73 -16.37
N PHE A 78 9.09 -10.03 -17.40
CA PHE A 78 9.48 -10.87 -18.51
C PHE A 78 9.45 -10.04 -19.80
N GLN A 79 10.64 -9.70 -20.28
CA GLN A 79 10.85 -9.07 -21.58
C GLN A 79 10.61 -10.09 -22.71
N GLN A 80 10.64 -9.63 -23.96
CA GLN A 80 10.48 -10.49 -25.13
C GLN A 80 11.49 -11.65 -25.15
N LYS A 81 12.74 -11.41 -24.70
CA LYS A 81 13.81 -12.42 -24.60
C LYS A 81 13.51 -13.52 -23.55
N SER A 82 12.67 -13.25 -22.55
CA SER A 82 12.36 -14.15 -21.44
C SER A 82 10.94 -14.70 -21.43
N ARG A 83 10.25 -14.70 -22.58
CA ARG A 83 8.89 -15.29 -22.73
C ARG A 83 8.82 -16.75 -22.30
N HIS A 84 9.90 -17.51 -22.44
CA HIS A 84 9.96 -18.89 -21.97
C HIS A 84 9.79 -18.98 -20.45
N GLY A 85 10.51 -18.14 -19.68
CA GLY A 85 10.37 -18.06 -18.23
C GLY A 85 8.93 -17.71 -17.80
N LEU A 86 8.29 -16.77 -18.48
CA LEU A 86 6.88 -16.42 -18.22
C LEU A 86 5.95 -17.62 -18.40
N ALA A 87 6.14 -18.40 -19.47
CA ALA A 87 5.33 -19.57 -19.75
C ALA A 87 5.50 -20.62 -18.64
N LEU A 88 6.73 -20.86 -18.18
CA LEU A 88 7.02 -21.78 -17.08
C LEU A 88 6.38 -21.31 -15.77
N ALA A 89 6.49 -20.01 -15.44
CA ALA A 89 5.86 -19.44 -14.25
C ALA A 89 4.32 -19.61 -14.29
N LYS A 90 3.69 -19.30 -15.43
CA LYS A 90 2.23 -19.48 -15.62
C LYS A 90 1.81 -20.95 -15.48
N ILE A 91 2.60 -21.89 -16.00
CA ILE A 91 2.35 -23.33 -15.84
C ILE A 91 2.44 -23.72 -14.36
N ALA A 92 3.46 -23.23 -13.65
CA ALA A 92 3.64 -23.51 -12.23
C ALA A 92 2.46 -22.99 -11.40
N MET A 93 2.02 -21.73 -11.62
CA MET A 93 0.89 -21.14 -10.91
C MET A 93 -0.42 -21.90 -11.16
N LYS A 94 -0.75 -22.18 -12.43
CA LYS A 94 -1.95 -22.97 -12.77
C LYS A 94 -1.94 -24.36 -12.15
N LYS A 95 -0.76 -24.99 -12.08
CA LYS A 95 -0.62 -26.31 -11.47
C LYS A 95 -0.81 -26.24 -9.96
N TYR A 96 -0.19 -25.26 -9.30
CA TYR A 96 -0.37 -25.04 -7.87
C TYR A 96 -1.83 -24.75 -7.52
N ASP A 97 -2.51 -23.86 -8.25
CA ASP A 97 -3.94 -23.57 -8.06
C ASP A 97 -4.82 -24.81 -8.22
N LYS A 98 -4.51 -25.68 -9.19
CA LYS A 98 -5.25 -26.93 -9.36
C LYS A 98 -5.09 -27.83 -8.14
N LEU A 99 -3.88 -27.94 -7.61
CA LEU A 99 -3.56 -28.79 -6.46
C LEU A 99 -4.17 -28.25 -5.16
N THR A 100 -4.26 -26.93 -4.97
CA THR A 100 -4.86 -26.33 -3.78
C THR A 100 -6.39 -26.30 -3.81
N ASN A 101 -7.00 -26.24 -4.99
CA ASN A 101 -8.47 -26.20 -5.15
C ASN A 101 -9.15 -27.58 -5.30
N THR A 102 -8.41 -28.65 -5.59
CA THR A 102 -8.97 -30.01 -5.55
C THR A 102 -9.09 -30.47 -4.10
N GLN A 103 -10.22 -30.19 -3.45
CA GLN A 103 -10.55 -30.62 -2.08
C GLN A 103 -10.70 -32.14 -1.91
N GLU A 104 -10.67 -32.93 -2.98
CA GLU A 104 -10.81 -34.38 -2.91
C GLU A 104 -9.43 -35.04 -2.69
N ASP A 105 -9.28 -35.73 -1.56
CA ASP A 105 -8.20 -36.68 -1.18
C ASP A 105 -6.98 -36.19 -0.37
N PHE A 106 -7.09 -35.13 0.43
CA PHE A 106 -6.03 -34.75 1.39
C PHE A 106 -6.10 -35.46 2.74
N LYS A 107 -6.10 -36.81 2.74
CA LYS A 107 -5.94 -37.56 4.01
C LYS A 107 -4.49 -37.84 4.39
N SER A 108 -3.51 -37.58 3.51
CA SER A 108 -2.09 -37.91 3.81
C SER A 108 -1.03 -37.03 3.12
N ALA A 109 -1.41 -36.03 2.32
CA ALA A 109 -0.45 -35.17 1.63
C ALA A 109 -0.84 -33.69 1.70
N VAL A 110 0.15 -32.81 1.75
CA VAL A 110 0.04 -31.35 1.67
C VAL A 110 0.88 -30.90 0.48
N TYR A 111 0.31 -30.09 -0.40
CA TYR A 111 1.06 -29.47 -1.49
C TYR A 111 1.58 -28.10 -1.06
N SER A 112 2.83 -27.81 -1.39
CA SER A 112 3.39 -26.48 -1.17
C SER A 112 4.02 -25.92 -2.43
N PHE A 113 3.99 -24.60 -2.52
CA PHE A 113 4.73 -23.83 -3.49
C PHE A 113 5.94 -23.21 -2.80
N SER A 114 7.11 -23.25 -3.43
CA SER A 114 8.23 -22.44 -2.98
C SER A 114 8.89 -21.73 -4.14
N MET A 115 9.08 -20.43 -4.02
CA MET A 115 9.96 -19.65 -4.87
C MET A 115 11.30 -19.49 -4.17
N VAL A 116 12.38 -19.78 -4.89
CA VAL A 116 13.74 -19.51 -4.44
C VAL A 116 14.31 -18.42 -5.34
N LEU A 117 14.85 -17.38 -4.72
CA LEU A 117 15.50 -16.28 -5.40
C LEU A 117 16.90 -16.12 -4.80
N PHE A 118 17.90 -15.99 -5.65
CA PHE A 118 19.26 -15.75 -5.19
C PHE A 118 19.93 -14.68 -6.08
N PRO A 119 20.59 -13.68 -5.46
CA PRO A 119 21.40 -12.72 -6.20
C PRO A 119 22.60 -13.41 -6.82
N LEU A 120 22.88 -13.11 -8.08
CA LEU A 120 23.95 -13.75 -8.86
C LEU A 120 25.34 -13.39 -8.35
N GLU A 121 25.54 -12.17 -7.83
CA GLU A 121 26.83 -11.74 -7.28
C GLU A 121 27.27 -12.57 -6.05
N VAL A 122 26.31 -13.14 -5.32
CA VAL A 122 26.55 -13.97 -4.14
C VAL A 122 26.02 -15.39 -4.32
N TYR A 123 26.02 -15.85 -5.58
CA TYR A 123 25.49 -17.15 -5.97
C TYR A 123 25.92 -18.28 -5.03
N GLY A 124 24.95 -19.04 -4.54
CA GLY A 124 25.17 -20.18 -3.66
C GLY A 124 25.44 -19.84 -2.19
N ARG A 125 25.66 -18.56 -1.83
CA ARG A 125 25.93 -18.12 -0.45
C ARG A 125 24.68 -17.69 0.30
N LEU A 126 23.75 -17.04 -0.39
CA LEU A 126 22.52 -16.50 0.18
C LEU A 126 21.36 -16.65 -0.80
N SER A 127 20.24 -17.16 -0.30
CA SER A 127 18.99 -17.29 -1.05
C SER A 127 17.81 -16.84 -0.20
N LEU A 128 16.85 -16.18 -0.83
CA LEU A 128 15.52 -15.94 -0.27
C LEU A 128 14.59 -17.07 -0.72
N VAL A 129 14.02 -17.78 0.24
CA VAL A 129 13.02 -18.82 0.01
C VAL A 129 11.67 -18.30 0.50
N MET A 130 10.68 -18.30 -0.39
CA MET A 130 9.33 -17.82 -0.13
C MET A 130 8.35 -18.96 -0.39
N VAL A 131 7.47 -19.24 0.56
CA VAL A 131 6.60 -20.41 0.53
C VAL A 131 5.14 -19.96 0.46
N ASN A 132 4.34 -20.68 -0.33
CA ASN A 132 2.87 -20.53 -0.42
C ASN A 132 2.41 -19.07 -0.60
N PRO A 133 2.40 -18.55 -1.84
CA PRO A 133 1.91 -17.19 -2.09
C PRO A 133 0.43 -17.10 -1.72
N VAL A 134 0.05 -16.00 -1.07
CA VAL A 134 -1.34 -15.69 -0.72
C VAL A 134 -2.12 -15.15 -1.92
N LEU A 135 -1.42 -14.53 -2.86
CA LEU A 135 -2.00 -13.95 -4.06
C LEU A 135 -0.97 -14.00 -5.19
N TRP A 136 -1.47 -14.19 -6.41
CA TRP A 136 -0.69 -13.98 -7.61
C TRP A 136 -1.49 -13.28 -8.70
N VAL A 137 -0.84 -12.38 -9.43
CA VAL A 137 -1.47 -11.61 -10.50
C VAL A 137 -0.52 -11.54 -11.69
N GLY A 138 -1.01 -11.93 -12.86
CA GLY A 138 -0.28 -11.79 -14.13
C GLY A 138 -0.92 -10.73 -15.02
N GLY A 139 -0.11 -9.92 -15.69
CA GLY A 139 -0.59 -8.87 -16.59
C GLY A 139 0.52 -8.15 -17.33
N GLU A 140 0.18 -7.02 -17.94
CA GLU A 140 1.16 -6.06 -18.44
C GLU A 140 1.82 -5.33 -17.27
N ASN A 141 3.11 -4.99 -17.41
CA ASN A 141 3.75 -4.11 -16.44
C ASN A 141 3.10 -2.70 -16.55
N PRO A 142 2.69 -2.07 -15.43
CA PRO A 142 2.05 -0.76 -15.43
C PRO A 142 2.92 0.36 -16.04
N GLU A 143 4.24 0.26 -15.90
CA GLU A 143 5.21 1.26 -16.35
C GLU A 143 5.68 1.02 -17.79
N ASP A 144 5.75 -0.24 -18.21
CA ASP A 144 6.10 -0.65 -19.57
C ASP A 144 5.18 -1.77 -20.08
N LYS A 145 4.19 -1.39 -20.91
CA LYS A 145 3.22 -2.35 -21.48
C LYS A 145 3.84 -3.41 -22.40
N SER A 146 5.07 -3.21 -22.87
CA SER A 146 5.78 -4.21 -23.67
C SER A 146 6.30 -5.39 -22.84
N VAL A 147 6.37 -5.20 -21.51
CA VAL A 147 6.83 -6.18 -20.53
C VAL A 147 5.64 -6.87 -19.88
N GLN A 148 5.74 -8.19 -19.72
CA GLN A 148 4.75 -8.97 -18.99
C GLN A 148 5.22 -9.13 -17.55
N ARG A 149 4.35 -8.83 -16.59
CA ARG A 149 4.62 -8.93 -15.16
C ARG A 149 3.83 -10.07 -14.53
N LEU A 150 4.50 -10.87 -13.70
CA LEU A 150 3.87 -11.76 -12.74
C LEU A 150 4.24 -11.30 -11.33
N SER A 151 3.24 -10.91 -10.55
CA SER A 151 3.42 -10.48 -9.16
C SER A 151 2.97 -11.58 -8.23
N LEU A 152 3.81 -11.97 -7.29
CA LEU A 152 3.50 -12.91 -6.22
C LEU A 152 3.54 -12.17 -4.89
N LEU A 153 2.55 -12.41 -4.04
CA LEU A 153 2.49 -11.88 -2.69
C LEU A 153 2.62 -13.02 -1.70
N PHE A 154 3.53 -12.89 -0.74
CA PHE A 154 3.78 -13.85 0.32
C PHE A 154 3.60 -13.19 1.67
N GLU A 155 3.16 -13.94 2.67
CA GLU A 155 3.30 -13.49 4.06
C GLU A 155 4.77 -13.53 4.47
N LYS A 156 5.22 -12.52 5.21
CA LYS A 156 6.61 -12.44 5.68
C LYS A 156 7.01 -13.66 6.51
N GLU A 157 6.08 -14.23 7.27
CA GLU A 157 6.32 -15.44 8.07
C GLU A 157 6.65 -16.68 7.21
N ASN A 158 6.24 -16.69 5.95
CA ASN A 158 6.53 -17.76 5.00
C ASN A 158 7.80 -17.49 4.17
N CYS A 159 8.58 -16.48 4.56
CA CYS A 159 9.81 -16.07 3.89
C CYS A 159 11.00 -16.35 4.82
N GLN A 160 12.05 -16.95 4.28
CA GLN A 160 13.26 -17.25 5.02
C GLN A 160 14.50 -17.02 4.16
N PHE A 161 15.55 -16.49 4.77
CA PHE A 161 16.88 -16.49 4.17
C PHE A 161 17.58 -17.81 4.48
N VAL A 162 18.14 -18.42 3.44
CA VAL A 162 18.95 -19.64 3.54
C VAL A 162 20.38 -19.32 3.13
N THR A 163 21.33 -19.69 3.98
CA THR A 163 22.76 -19.45 3.78
C THR A 163 23.53 -20.77 3.78
N ASN A 164 24.40 -21.02 2.80
CA ASN A 164 25.18 -22.26 2.72
C ASN A 164 26.59 -22.17 3.31
N GLU A 165 27.07 -20.97 3.64
CA GLU A 165 28.31 -20.76 4.39
C GLU A 165 27.99 -20.28 5.81
N SER A 166 28.93 -20.49 6.74
CA SER A 166 28.87 -20.06 8.14
C SER A 166 28.68 -18.54 8.25
N ILE A 167 27.44 -18.09 8.06
CA ILE A 167 26.96 -16.73 8.20
C ILE A 167 26.16 -16.71 9.50
N ASP A 168 26.50 -15.76 10.37
CA ASP A 168 25.86 -15.59 11.67
C ASP A 168 24.43 -15.03 11.46
N VAL A 169 23.47 -15.95 11.30
CA VAL A 169 22.03 -15.72 11.09
C VAL A 169 21.43 -14.79 12.15
N SER A 170 22.02 -14.76 13.35
CA SER A 170 21.61 -13.90 14.46
C SER A 170 21.71 -12.41 14.12
N ASN A 171 22.75 -12.01 13.37
CA ASN A 171 22.97 -10.61 13.01
C ASN A 171 22.06 -10.14 11.87
N VAL A 172 21.77 -11.02 10.89
CA VAL A 172 20.83 -10.72 9.80
C VAL A 172 19.41 -10.60 10.35
N ARG A 173 18.99 -11.55 11.20
CA ARG A 173 17.68 -11.52 11.86
C ARG A 173 17.52 -10.30 12.76
N ALA A 174 18.55 -9.97 13.56
CA ALA A 174 18.52 -8.78 14.43
C ALA A 174 18.58 -7.45 13.66
N GLY A 175 19.03 -7.46 12.40
CA GLY A 175 18.96 -6.32 11.48
C GLY A 175 17.53 -6.12 10.96
N ILE A 176 16.91 -7.20 10.47
CA ILE A 176 15.52 -7.20 9.97
C ILE A 176 14.54 -6.79 11.08
N GLU A 177 14.69 -7.34 12.29
CA GLU A 177 13.83 -6.98 13.43
C GLU A 177 14.00 -5.51 13.85
N ARG A 178 15.20 -4.93 13.71
CA ARG A 178 15.46 -3.51 14.01
C ARG A 178 14.87 -2.58 12.96
N GLU A 179 15.05 -2.87 11.68
CA GLU A 179 14.48 -2.08 10.59
C GLU A 179 12.95 -2.12 10.59
N MET A 180 12.34 -3.30 10.81
CA MET A 180 10.89 -3.39 10.94
C MET A 180 10.36 -2.57 12.10
N LYS A 181 11.07 -2.57 13.24
CA LYS A 181 10.66 -1.78 14.40
C LYS A 181 10.75 -0.27 14.11
N GLN A 182 11.83 0.18 13.46
CA GLN A 182 11.99 1.58 13.08
C GLN A 182 10.96 2.04 12.05
N GLN A 183 10.64 1.21 11.04
CA GLN A 183 9.60 1.54 10.07
C GLN A 183 8.21 1.61 10.72
N TYR A 184 7.90 0.66 11.61
CA TYR A 184 6.64 0.68 12.35
C TYR A 184 6.50 1.91 13.25
N GLU A 185 7.57 2.31 13.94
CA GLU A 185 7.61 3.52 14.76
C GLU A 185 7.45 4.79 13.91
N GLN A 186 8.10 4.86 12.74
CA GLN A 186 7.95 5.99 11.81
C GLN A 186 6.54 6.09 11.22
N GLU A 187 5.93 4.97 10.85
CA GLU A 187 4.55 4.92 10.35
C GLU A 187 3.54 5.34 11.43
N GLN A 188 3.74 4.91 12.67
CA GLN A 188 2.93 5.38 13.81
C GLN A 188 3.09 6.88 14.04
N GLU A 189 4.31 7.40 13.98
CA GLU A 189 4.57 8.83 14.17
C GLU A 189 3.95 9.68 13.03
N LEU A 190 4.01 9.20 11.79
CA LEU A 190 3.35 9.84 10.65
C LEU A 190 1.82 9.82 10.81
N ALA A 191 1.24 8.69 11.22
CA ALA A 191 -0.19 8.57 11.46
C ALA A 191 -0.65 9.50 12.61
N TRP A 192 0.14 9.60 13.68
CA TRP A 192 -0.13 10.53 14.78
C TRP A 192 -0.11 11.99 14.30
N ARG A 193 0.93 12.40 13.55
CA ARG A 193 1.05 13.76 13.00
C ARG A 193 -0.10 14.12 12.05
N GLN A 194 -0.54 13.17 11.22
CA GLN A 194 -1.71 13.38 10.36
C GLN A 194 -2.99 13.58 11.17
N GLN A 195 -3.18 12.82 12.25
CA GLN A 195 -4.33 12.97 13.13
C GLN A 195 -4.30 14.31 13.89
N GLU A 196 -3.11 14.77 14.29
CA GLU A 196 -2.92 16.05 14.97
C GLU A 196 -3.22 17.22 14.02
N GLN A 197 -2.72 17.17 12.77
CA GLN A 197 -3.06 18.15 11.74
C GLN A 197 -4.56 18.17 11.42
N GLN A 198 -5.22 17.00 11.35
CA GLN A 198 -6.67 16.94 11.16
C GLN A 198 -7.44 17.58 12.32
N LYS A 199 -6.97 17.41 13.56
CA LYS A 199 -7.56 18.06 14.74
C LYS A 199 -7.35 19.57 14.71
N GLU A 200 -6.16 20.05 14.36
CA GLU A 200 -5.90 21.49 14.23
C GLU A 200 -6.78 22.13 13.14
N VAL A 201 -6.87 21.50 11.96
CA VAL A 201 -7.76 21.95 10.87
C VAL A 201 -9.23 21.96 11.31
N HIS A 202 -9.66 20.96 12.10
CA HIS A 202 -11.01 20.91 12.62
C HIS A 202 -11.29 22.05 13.62
N VAL A 203 -10.36 22.33 14.54
CA VAL A 203 -10.47 23.43 15.50
C VAL A 203 -10.46 24.79 14.80
N GLU A 204 -9.64 24.99 13.77
CA GLU A 204 -9.65 26.21 12.96
C GLU A 204 -10.96 26.37 12.19
N ALA A 205 -11.50 25.28 11.64
CA ALA A 205 -12.79 25.29 10.96
C ALA A 205 -13.95 25.61 11.93
N GLU A 206 -13.96 25.04 13.13
CA GLU A 206 -14.94 25.36 14.17
C GLU A 206 -14.81 26.83 14.62
N ARG A 207 -13.59 27.33 14.79
CA ARG A 207 -13.35 28.73 15.16
C ARG A 207 -13.80 29.69 14.05
N ALA A 208 -13.56 29.35 12.78
CA ALA A 208 -14.02 30.12 11.64
C ALA A 208 -15.56 30.11 11.55
N ALA A 209 -16.20 28.96 11.78
CA ALA A 209 -17.65 28.84 11.81
C ALA A 209 -18.27 29.65 12.97
N ALA A 210 -17.68 29.58 14.17
CA ALA A 210 -18.12 30.37 15.32
C ALA A 210 -17.97 31.88 15.06
N ASN A 211 -16.85 32.31 14.47
CA ASN A 211 -16.65 33.71 14.10
C ASN A 211 -17.64 34.18 13.02
N ALA A 212 -17.98 33.32 12.06
CA ALA A 212 -18.99 33.62 11.05
C ALA A 212 -20.39 33.76 11.68
N MET A 213 -20.75 32.88 12.62
CA MET A 213 -22.01 32.99 13.37
C MET A 213 -22.08 34.25 14.22
N ILE A 214 -20.97 34.67 14.85
CA ILE A 214 -20.92 35.94 15.61
C ILE A 214 -21.14 37.13 14.67
N LEU A 215 -20.51 37.15 13.50
CA LEU A 215 -20.71 38.19 12.49
C LEU A 215 -22.18 38.27 12.05
N ASP A 216 -22.81 37.11 11.80
CA ASP A 216 -24.22 37.04 11.40
C ASP A 216 -25.17 37.52 12.51
N LEU A 217 -24.90 37.15 13.77
CA LEU A 217 -25.63 37.65 14.94
C LEU A 217 -25.48 39.17 15.11
N THR A 218 -24.28 39.72 14.94
CA THR A 218 -24.07 41.18 15.02
C THR A 218 -24.74 41.94 13.86
N GLY A 219 -24.86 41.33 12.68
CA GLY A 219 -25.63 41.88 11.57
C GLY A 219 -27.14 41.86 11.85
N LEU A 220 -27.63 40.82 12.52
CA LEU A 220 -29.03 40.72 13.00
C LEU A 220 -29.34 41.72 14.12
N GLU A 221 -28.40 41.97 15.04
CA GLU A 221 -28.55 43.01 16.07
C GLU A 221 -28.60 44.42 15.46
N GLN A 222 -27.73 44.74 14.50
CA GLN A 222 -27.75 46.04 13.82
C GLN A 222 -29.03 46.27 13.00
N THR A 223 -29.58 45.20 12.39
CA THR A 223 -30.85 45.28 11.68
C THR A 223 -32.03 45.41 12.64
N ASN A 224 -32.02 44.73 13.79
CA ASN A 224 -33.02 44.93 14.84
C ASN A 224 -32.96 46.34 15.44
N ASP A 225 -31.78 46.90 15.68
CA ASP A 225 -31.64 48.28 16.16
C ASP A 225 -32.21 49.29 15.15
N HIS A 226 -31.98 49.07 13.84
CA HIS A 226 -32.57 49.89 12.79
C HIS A 226 -34.08 49.72 12.66
N VAL A 227 -34.61 48.51 12.81
CA VAL A 227 -36.06 48.25 12.82
C VAL A 227 -36.70 48.90 14.05
N THR A 228 -36.07 48.83 15.22
CA THR A 228 -36.57 49.46 16.45
C THR A 228 -36.58 50.99 16.30
N GLN A 229 -35.56 51.59 15.69
CA GLN A 229 -35.55 53.03 15.37
C GLN A 229 -36.63 53.42 14.34
N GLN A 230 -36.88 52.60 13.32
CA GLN A 230 -37.95 52.87 12.34
C GLN A 230 -39.34 52.71 12.97
N GLN A 231 -39.53 51.76 13.88
CA GLN A 231 -40.81 51.52 14.55
C GLN A 231 -41.11 52.63 15.58
N ASP A 232 -40.10 53.15 16.28
CA ASP A 232 -40.23 54.34 17.13
C ASP A 232 -40.56 55.60 16.32
N SER A 233 -40.01 55.70 15.11
CA SER A 233 -40.30 56.81 14.19
C SER A 233 -41.73 56.75 13.65
N LEU A 234 -42.24 55.55 13.34
CA LEU A 234 -43.62 55.34 12.87
C LEU A 234 -44.66 55.47 13.99
N SER A 235 -44.30 55.12 15.23
CA SER A 235 -45.16 55.28 16.41
C SER A 235 -45.36 56.74 16.82
N ARG A 236 -44.42 57.63 16.47
CA ARG A 236 -44.54 59.09 16.65
C ARG A 236 -45.36 59.80 15.57
N LEU A 237 -45.79 59.09 14.52
CA LEU A 237 -46.51 59.65 13.36
C LEU A 237 -48.02 59.38 13.38
N ARG A 238 -48.55 58.73 14.42
CA ARG A 238 -49.99 58.65 14.66
C ARG A 238 -50.32 59.42 15.93
N PHE A 239 -50.59 60.72 15.80
CA PHE A 239 -51.54 61.51 16.60
C PHE A 239 -51.44 62.97 16.16
N SER A 240 -52.29 63.37 15.23
CA SER A 240 -52.90 64.70 15.18
C SER A 240 -54.15 64.60 14.29
N GLU A 241 -55.26 64.26 14.93
CA GLU A 241 -56.60 64.59 14.44
C GLU A 241 -56.82 66.11 14.49
N ASP A 242 -57.87 66.51 13.77
CA ASP A 242 -58.54 67.84 13.71
C ASP A 242 -58.04 68.77 12.60
N ASP A 243 -58.88 69.44 11.79
CA ASP A 243 -60.33 69.44 11.56
C ASP A 243 -60.53 70.41 10.37
N ASN A 244 -61.41 70.10 9.41
CA ASN A 244 -62.21 71.07 8.64
C ASN A 244 -63.03 70.42 7.51
N THR A 245 -64.33 70.38 7.77
CA THR A 245 -65.52 70.14 6.96
C THR A 245 -65.59 70.86 5.60
N VAL A 246 -66.16 70.20 4.56
CA VAL A 246 -67.31 70.67 3.73
C VAL A 246 -68.03 69.44 3.12
N GLU A 247 -69.36 69.37 3.23
CA GLU A 247 -70.27 68.35 2.64
C GLU A 247 -70.68 68.65 1.15
N PRO A 248 -71.75 68.08 0.56
CA PRO A 248 -71.69 66.89 -0.30
C PRO A 248 -72.29 67.12 -1.72
N GLU A 249 -71.93 66.32 -2.73
CA GLU A 249 -72.81 66.16 -3.90
C GLU A 249 -72.88 64.71 -4.43
N SER A 250 -74.12 64.22 -4.38
CA SER A 250 -74.77 63.21 -5.20
C SER A 250 -74.18 62.99 -6.59
N ASN A 251 -73.91 61.73 -6.95
CA ASN A 251 -74.66 61.09 -8.04
C ASN A 251 -74.60 59.54 -7.98
N ARG A 252 -75.80 58.98 -8.17
CA ARG A 252 -76.17 57.63 -8.65
C ARG A 252 -75.22 57.12 -9.76
N GLU A 253 -75.09 55.84 -10.08
CA GLU A 253 -76.04 54.72 -10.09
C GLU A 253 -75.21 53.42 -10.34
N ASP A 254 -75.67 52.30 -9.78
CA ASP A 254 -75.85 50.97 -10.38
C ASP A 254 -74.69 50.29 -11.16
N VAL A 255 -74.16 49.12 -10.75
CA VAL A 255 -74.71 47.73 -10.78
C VAL A 255 -73.90 46.91 -11.81
N TYR A 256 -73.28 45.82 -11.32
CA TYR A 256 -73.08 44.46 -11.89
C TYR A 256 -72.64 44.31 -13.38
N GLU A 257 -71.95 43.27 -13.82
CA GLU A 257 -71.84 41.88 -13.38
C GLU A 257 -70.67 41.21 -14.15
N GLU A 258 -70.16 40.12 -13.57
CA GLU A 258 -69.56 38.90 -14.19
C GLU A 258 -68.67 38.99 -15.45
#